data_AF-A0A821KL55-F1
#
_entry.id   AF-A0A821KL55-F1
#
_cell.length_a   1.000
_cell.length_b   1.000
_cell.length_c   1.000
_cell.angle_alpha   90.00
_cell.angle_beta   90.00
_cell.angle_gamma   90.00
#
_symmetry.space_group_name_H-M   'P 1'
#
loop_
_entity.id
_entity.type
_entity.pdbx_description
1 polymer ?
#
loop_
_entity_poly.entity_id
_entity_poly.type
_entity_poly.pdbx_seq_one_letter_code
_entity_poly.pdbx_strand_id
1 'polypeptide(L)'
;NTTSDVAVTNCTSFSATIAPERLQWSYNPQDGSIRSKLNGRCLSIDSCSTSEAANIVVSECQINDPSAQCQGKNQQWTINT
;
A
#
# COMPACT_ATOMS: atom_id res chain seq x y z
N ASN A 1 12.65 1.12 -8.60
CA ASN A 1 11.50 0.79 -7.74
C ASN A 1 10.46 0.04 -8.53
N THR A 2 10.30 -1.26 -8.28
CA THR A 2 9.24 -2.09 -8.88
C THR A 2 7.96 -1.89 -8.08
N THR A 3 6.94 -1.30 -8.71
CA THR A 3 5.59 -1.18 -8.15
C THR A 3 4.72 -2.35 -8.61
N SER A 4 3.60 -2.59 -7.92
CA SER A 4 2.60 -3.57 -8.32
C SER A 4 1.21 -3.04 -7.99
N ASP A 5 0.23 -3.25 -8.87
CA ASP A 5 -1.11 -2.73 -8.68
C ASP A 5 -1.84 -3.39 -7.50
N VAL A 6 -2.65 -2.59 -6.81
CA VAL A 6 -3.61 -3.07 -5.82
C VAL A 6 -4.93 -3.36 -6.50
N ALA A 7 -5.47 -4.55 -6.26
CA ALA A 7 -6.74 -4.98 -6.82
C ALA A 7 -7.73 -5.34 -5.71
N VAL A 8 -9.02 -5.14 -5.98
CA VAL A 8 -10.11 -5.60 -5.13
C VAL A 8 -10.58 -6.96 -5.64
N THR A 9 -10.78 -7.90 -4.72
CA THR A 9 -11.34 -9.22 -5.02
C THR A 9 -12.33 -9.63 -3.94
N ASN A 10 -13.17 -10.63 -4.25
CA ASN A 10 -14.11 -11.14 -3.26
C ASN A 10 -13.36 -11.91 -2.17
N CYS A 11 -13.70 -11.63 -0.91
CA CYS A 11 -13.18 -12.32 0.27
C CYS A 11 -13.41 -13.83 0.26
N THR A 12 -14.32 -14.38 -0.55
CA THR A 12 -14.53 -15.82 -0.69
C THR A 12 -13.72 -16.44 -1.83
N SER A 13 -12.98 -15.63 -2.60
CA SER A 13 -12.10 -16.11 -3.69
C SER A 13 -10.82 -16.77 -3.18
N PHE A 14 -10.71 -17.04 -1.87
CA PHE A 14 -9.64 -17.85 -1.31
C PHE A 14 -9.70 -19.25 -1.91
N SER A 15 -8.87 -19.47 -2.92
CA SER A 15 -8.47 -20.81 -3.31
C SER A 15 -7.32 -21.26 -2.42
N ALA A 16 -7.21 -22.55 -2.13
CA ALA A 16 -6.05 -23.13 -1.43
C ALA A 16 -4.70 -22.83 -2.12
N THR A 17 -4.73 -22.30 -3.34
CA THR A 17 -3.57 -21.87 -4.13
C THR A 17 -3.17 -20.40 -3.93
N ILE A 18 -4.00 -19.59 -3.27
CA ILE A 18 -3.72 -18.17 -3.01
C ILE A 18 -3.28 -18.02 -1.55
N ALA A 19 -2.04 -17.55 -1.37
CA ALA A 19 -1.49 -17.24 -0.06
C ALA A 19 -2.43 -16.24 0.69
N PRO A 20 -2.95 -16.59 1.88
CA PRO A 20 -3.93 -15.76 2.58
C PRO A 20 -3.39 -14.37 2.92
N GLU A 21 -2.08 -14.22 3.05
CA GLU A 21 -1.36 -12.97 3.32
C GLU A 21 -1.57 -11.93 2.21
N ARG A 22 -1.99 -12.33 1.01
CA ARG A 22 -2.33 -11.41 -0.09
C ARG A 22 -3.49 -10.48 0.25
N LEU A 23 -4.41 -10.91 1.10
CA LEU A 23 -5.58 -10.13 1.51
C LEU A 23 -5.41 -9.51 2.90
N GLN A 24 -4.26 -9.72 3.55
CA GLN A 24 -4.00 -9.22 4.88
C GLN A 24 -3.14 -7.96 4.82
N TRP A 25 -3.58 -6.93 5.54
CA TRP A 25 -2.94 -5.63 5.61
C TRP A 25 -2.89 -5.17 7.07
N SER A 26 -1.86 -4.41 7.42
CA SER A 26 -1.77 -3.76 8.74
C SER A 26 -1.51 -2.27 8.60
N TYR A 27 -2.30 -1.48 9.32
CA TYR A 27 -2.03 -0.06 9.51
C TYR A 27 -1.05 0.13 10.67
N ASN A 28 0.00 0.92 10.44
CA ASN A 28 0.93 1.37 11.46
C ASN A 28 0.61 2.81 11.85
N PRO A 29 0.04 3.06 13.05
CA PRO A 29 -0.34 4.40 13.48
C PRO A 29 0.87 5.31 13.78
N GLN A 30 2.07 4.75 13.97
CA GLN A 30 3.26 5.55 14.30
C GLN A 30 3.79 6.33 13.09
N ASP A 31 3.66 5.77 11.88
CA ASP A 31 4.17 6.36 10.64
C ASP A 31 3.09 6.62 9.59
N GLY A 32 1.85 6.16 9.84
CA GLY A 32 0.71 6.29 8.93
C GLY A 32 0.72 5.31 7.77
N SER A 33 1.60 4.31 7.75
CA SER A 33 1.67 3.37 6.62
C SER A 33 0.62 2.27 6.70
N ILE A 34 0.12 1.83 5.54
CA ILE A 34 -0.62 0.57 5.40
C ILE A 34 0.30 -0.43 4.70
N ARG A 35 0.57 -1.57 5.34
CA ARG A 35 1.57 -2.55 4.88
C ARG A 35 0.95 -3.90 4.54
N SER A 36 1.34 -4.47 3.42
CA SER A 36 0.93 -5.82 3.01
C SER A 36 1.61 -6.88 3.87
N LYS A 37 0.85 -7.85 4.38
CA LYS A 37 1.43 -9.00 5.10
C LYS A 37 2.15 -9.98 4.17
N LEU A 38 1.86 -9.95 2.87
CA LEU A 38 2.49 -10.83 1.88
C LEU A 38 4.00 -10.58 1.74
N ASN A 39 4.40 -9.31 1.72
CA ASN A 39 5.77 -8.92 1.36
C ASN A 39 6.32 -7.74 2.17
N GLY A 40 5.57 -7.22 3.14
CA GLY A 40 5.99 -6.11 4.00
C GLY A 40 6.00 -4.72 3.32
N ARG A 41 5.61 -4.63 2.04
CA ARG A 41 5.61 -3.38 1.26
C ARG A 41 4.42 -2.48 1.59
N CYS A 42 4.54 -1.20 1.24
CA CYS A 42 3.62 -0.14 1.62
C CYS A 42 2.63 0.25 0.51
N LEU A 43 1.37 0.48 0.91
CA LEU A 43 0.34 1.06 0.08
C LEU A 43 0.72 2.49 -0.29
N SER A 44 0.74 2.80 -1.58
CA SER A 44 1.27 4.04 -2.12
C SER A 44 0.34 4.61 -3.20
N ILE A 45 0.20 5.93 -3.25
CA ILE A 45 -0.35 6.61 -4.41
C ILE A 45 0.73 6.62 -5.51
N ASP A 46 0.38 6.11 -6.70
CA ASP A 46 1.31 6.03 -7.81
C ASP A 46 1.72 7.42 -8.29
N SER A 47 3.03 7.57 -8.48
CA SER A 47 3.69 8.80 -8.90
C SER A 47 3.31 10.07 -8.11
N CYS A 48 2.75 9.91 -6.91
CA CYS A 48 2.16 10.98 -6.09
C CYS A 48 1.08 11.80 -6.81
N SER A 49 0.37 11.18 -7.75
CA SER A 49 -0.70 11.86 -8.46
C SER A 49 -1.76 12.35 -7.47
N THR A 50 -2.13 13.62 -7.58
CA THR A 50 -3.27 14.20 -6.85
C THR A 50 -4.55 14.16 -7.70
N SER A 51 -4.50 13.54 -8.88
CA SER A 51 -5.67 13.39 -9.74
C SER A 51 -6.74 12.54 -9.06
N GLU A 52 -7.99 12.83 -9.36
CA GLU A 52 -9.06 11.88 -9.10
C GLU A 52 -8.73 10.53 -9.76
N ALA A 53 -9.11 9.44 -9.09
CA ALA A 53 -8.81 8.07 -9.52
C ALA A 53 -7.30 7.77 -9.72
N ALA A 54 -6.40 8.47 -9.00
CA ALA A 54 -4.99 8.10 -8.96
C ALA A 54 -4.81 6.62 -8.61
N ASN A 55 -3.91 5.94 -9.35
CA ASN A 55 -3.68 4.52 -9.16
C ASN A 55 -3.06 4.24 -7.78
N ILE A 56 -3.49 3.16 -7.15
CA ILE A 56 -2.95 2.71 -5.87
C ILE A 56 -2.09 1.48 -6.11
N VAL A 57 -0.85 1.57 -5.66
CA VAL A 57 0.17 0.55 -5.88
C VAL A 57 0.79 0.11 -4.55
N VAL A 58 1.51 -0.99 -4.60
CA VAL A 58 2.38 -1.48 -3.53
C VAL A 58 3.83 -1.24 -3.93
N SER A 59 4.60 -0.61 -3.05
CA SER A 59 6.01 -0.31 -3.28
C SER A 59 6.85 -0.42 -2.01
N GLU A 60 8.18 -0.41 -2.14
CA GLU A 60 9.06 -0.37 -0.97
C GLU A 60 8.66 0.78 -0.03
N CYS A 61 8.69 0.51 1.27
CA CYS A 61 8.31 1.49 2.28
C CYS A 61 9.37 2.60 2.38
N GLN A 62 8.97 3.84 2.13
CA GLN A 62 9.85 5.01 2.11
C GLN A 62 9.27 6.17 2.93
N ILE A 63 8.49 5.86 3.98
CA ILE A 63 7.80 6.84 4.81
C ILE A 63 8.81 7.77 5.49
N ASN A 64 8.57 9.08 5.41
CA ASN A 64 9.42 10.14 5.95
C ASN A 64 10.87 10.15 5.41
N ASP A 65 11.17 9.44 4.33
CA ASP A 65 12.47 9.51 3.65
C ASP A 65 12.51 10.79 2.78
N PRO A 66 13.36 11.79 3.10
CA PRO A 66 13.43 13.02 2.33
C PRO A 66 13.94 12.84 0.90
N SER A 67 14.64 11.73 0.63
CA SER A 67 15.18 11.38 -0.69
C SER A 67 14.19 10.59 -1.54
N ALA A 68 13.12 10.07 -0.93
CA ALA A 68 12.09 9.33 -1.63
C ALA A 68 11.16 10.24 -2.42
N GLN A 69 10.45 9.63 -3.36
CA GLN A 69 9.42 10.33 -4.11
C GLN A 69 8.39 10.93 -3.14
N CYS A 70 8.11 12.23 -3.30
CA CYS A 70 7.19 12.99 -2.46
C CYS A 70 7.50 12.91 -0.96
N GLN A 71 8.79 12.72 -0.63
CA GLN A 71 9.28 12.64 0.73
C GLN A 71 8.58 11.51 1.54
N GLY A 72 8.11 10.46 0.84
CA GLY A 72 7.36 9.36 1.44
C GLY A 72 5.91 9.66 1.81
N LYS A 73 5.42 10.88 1.58
CA LYS A 73 4.07 11.32 1.99
C LYS A 73 2.96 10.64 1.21
N ASN A 74 3.25 10.14 0.01
CA ASN A 74 2.31 9.36 -0.80
C ASN A 74 2.05 7.95 -0.24
N GLN A 75 2.70 7.58 0.87
CA GLN A 75 2.49 6.32 1.59
C GLN A 75 1.92 6.52 3.01
N GLN A 76 1.52 7.75 3.35
CA GLN A 76 0.94 8.09 4.65
C GLN A 76 -0.59 8.21 4.52
N TRP A 77 -1.29 7.47 5.37
CA TRP A 77 -2.73 7.32 5.35
C TRP A 77 -3.30 7.65 6.73
N THR A 78 -4.51 8.19 6.75
CA THR A 78 -5.29 8.39 7.98
C THR A 78 -6.56 7.53 7.88
N ILE A 79 -6.83 6.74 8.91
CA ILE A 79 -8.11 6.04 9.05
C ILE A 79 -9.07 6.98 9.76
N ASN A 80 -10.08 7.46 9.05
CA ASN A 80 -11.20 8.19 9.64
C ASN A 80 -12.28 7.17 10.00
N THR A 81 -12.52 7.01 11.30
CA THR A 81 -13.61 6.19 11.86
C THR A 81 -14.82 7.05 12.17
#